data_AF-A0A0D0E578-F1
#
_entry.id   AF-A0A0D0E578-F1
#
_cell.length_a   1.000
_cell.length_b   1.000
_cell.length_c   1.000
_cell.angle_alpha   90.00
_cell.angle_beta   90.00
_cell.angle_gamma   90.00
#
_symmetry.space_group_name_H-M   'P 1'
#
loop_
_entity.id
_entity.type
_entity.pdbx_description
1 polymer ?
#
loop_
_entity_poly.entity_id
_entity_poly.type
_entity_poly.pdbx_seq_one_letter_code
_entity_poly.pdbx_strand_id
1 'polypeptide(L)' 'FDERCITVWGCITAQGLGRVCRIEGNMVAELYTQILDDVFLGSLCDLGINTKDVCFPRP' A
#
# COMPACT_ATOMS: atom_id res chain seq x y z
N PHE A 1 6.69 -14.65 -15.20
CA PHE A 1 6.47 -13.20 -15.04
C PHE A 1 6.71 -12.55 -16.38
N ASP A 2 5.73 -11.84 -16.93
CA ASP A 2 5.79 -11.22 -18.26
C ASP A 2 6.53 -9.87 -18.15
N GLU A 3 7.58 -9.69 -18.95
CA GLU A 3 8.45 -8.51 -18.95
C GLU A 3 7.78 -7.24 -19.52
N ARG A 4 6.48 -7.31 -19.82
CA ARG A 4 5.70 -6.24 -20.45
C ARG A 4 4.65 -5.62 -19.53
N CYS A 5 4.46 -6.17 -18.33
CA CYS A 5 3.46 -5.71 -17.37
C CYS A 5 4.13 -5.19 -16.10
N ILE A 6 3.76 -3.99 -15.67
CA ILE A 6 4.20 -3.41 -14.41
C ILE A 6 3.06 -3.55 -13.42
N THR A 7 3.33 -4.24 -12.32
CA THR A 7 2.41 -4.31 -11.18
C THR A 7 2.81 -3.23 -10.18
N VAL A 8 1.83 -2.49 -9.68
CA VAL A 8 2.02 -1.47 -8.65
C VAL A 8 1.02 -1.65 -7.52
N TRP A 9 1.40 -1.22 -6.34
CA TRP A 9 0.50 -1.08 -5.20
C TRP A 9 0.44 0.38 -4.77
N GLY A 10 -0.73 0.85 -4.36
CA GLY A 10 -0.92 2.15 -3.76
C GLY A 10 -2.28 2.24 -3.08
N CYS A 11 -2.50 3.29 -2.30
CA CYS A 11 -3.77 3.55 -1.64
C CYS A 11 -4.37 4.91 -2.03
N ILE A 12 -5.70 5.00 -2.01
CA ILE A 12 -6.47 6.22 -2.27
C ILE A 12 -7.32 6.47 -1.04
N THR A 13 -7.31 7.71 -0.55
CA THR A 13 -8.08 8.14 0.63
C THR A 13 -8.92 9.37 0.29
N ALA A 14 -9.83 9.74 1.20
CA ALA A 14 -10.59 10.99 1.06
C ALA A 14 -9.70 12.24 1.16
N GLN A 15 -8.55 12.13 1.82
CA GLN A 15 -7.58 13.20 2.00
C GLN A 15 -6.60 13.32 0.83
N GLY A 16 -6.56 12.33 -0.08
CA GLY A 16 -5.73 12.36 -1.28
C GLY A 16 -5.16 11.01 -1.67
N LEU A 17 -4.14 11.05 -2.53
CA LEU A 17 -3.42 9.86 -2.98
C LEU A 17 -2.32 9.52 -1.97
N GLY A 18 -2.24 8.24 -1.59
CA GLY A 18 -1.10 7.72 -0.86
C GLY A 18 0.10 7.44 -1.76
N ARG A 19 1.18 6.96 -1.15
CA ARG A 19 2.38 6.48 -1.82
C ARG A 19 2.06 5.29 -2.72
N VAL A 20 2.82 5.18 -3.81
CA VAL A 20 2.75 4.08 -4.76
C VAL A 20 4.11 3.40 -4.83
N CYS A 21 4.13 2.06 -4.82
CA CYS A 21 5.34 1.27 -5.02
C CYS A 21 5.15 0.28 -6.18
N ARG A 22 6.25 -0.05 -6.85
CA ARG A 22 6.27 -1.12 -7.85
C ARG A 22 6.45 -2.46 -7.15
N ILE A 23 5.73 -3.48 -7.62
CA ILE A 23 5.87 -4.85 -7.17
C ILE A 23 6.73 -5.60 -8.18
N GLU A 24 7.87 -6.10 -7.73
CA GLU A 24 8.69 -7.01 -8.50
C GLU A 24 8.27 -8.45 -8.20
N GLY A 25 7.81 -9.18 -9.22
CA GLY A 25 7.37 -10.57 -9.03
C GLY A 25 5.98 -10.72 -8.39
N ASN A 26 5.76 -11.84 -7.69
CA ASN A 26 4.47 -12.18 -7.07
C ASN A 26 4.31 -11.44 -5.75
N MET A 27 3.13 -10.86 -5.54
CA MET A 27 2.75 -10.34 -4.22
C MET A 27 2.46 -11.53 -3.28
N VAL A 28 3.46 -11.92 -2.49
CA VAL A 28 3.31 -12.90 -1.40
C VAL A 28 2.94 -12.18 -0.10
N ALA A 29 2.40 -12.91 0.87
CA ALA A 29 1.91 -12.34 2.13
C ALA A 29 2.98 -11.53 2.89
N GLU A 30 4.23 -11.98 2.86
CA GLU A 30 5.36 -11.26 3.48
C GLU A 30 5.59 -9.90 2.80
N LEU A 31 5.68 -9.89 1.47
CA LEU A 31 5.83 -8.65 0.69
C LEU A 31 4.65 -7.71 0.89
N TYR A 32 3.42 -8.25 0.95
CA TYR A 32 2.24 -7.44 1.23
C TYR A 32 2.32 -6.78 2.62
N THR A 33 2.79 -7.50 3.63
CA THR A 33 2.95 -6.98 5.00
C THR A 33 4.00 -5.86 5.04
N GLN A 34 5.12 -6.01 4.32
CA GLN A 34 6.14 -4.96 4.18
C GLN A 34 5.56 -3.71 3.49
N ILE A 35 4.79 -3.89 2.41
CA ILE A 35 4.13 -2.79 1.71
C ILE A 35 3.16 -2.04 2.64
N LEU A 36 2.43 -2.76 3.51
CA LEU A 36 1.56 -2.11 4.48
C LEU A 36 2.35 -1.28 5.51
N ASP A 37 3.46 -1.81 6.02
CA ASP A 37 4.25 -1.08 7.02
C ASP A 37 4.93 0.16 6.42
N ASP A 38 5.58 0.00 5.26
CA ASP A 38 6.38 1.08 4.65
C ASP A 38 5.53 2.07 3.85
N VAL A 39 4.64 1.56 3.00
CA VAL A 39 3.93 2.36 2.00
C VAL A 39 2.58 2.82 2.55
N PHE A 40 1.79 1.92 3.13
CA PHE A 40 0.47 2.29 3.65
C PHE A 40 0.56 3.19 4.89
N LEU A 41 1.26 2.78 5.95
CA LEU A 41 1.37 3.61 7.16
C LEU A 41 2.13 4.92 6.88
N GLY A 42 3.13 4.87 6.01
CA GLY A 42 3.79 6.07 5.49
C GLY A 42 2.82 7.04 4.80
N SER A 43 1.89 6.53 3.98
CA SER A 43 0.86 7.34 3.33
C SER A 43 -0.12 7.97 4.32
N LEU A 44 -0.52 7.23 5.35
CA LEU A 44 -1.37 7.78 6.40
C LEU A 44 -0.68 8.91 7.16
N CYS A 45 0.62 8.73 7.46
CA CYS A 45 1.43 9.76 8.09
C CYS A 45 1.50 11.03 7.22
N ASP A 46 1.80 10.88 5.93
CA ASP A 46 1.89 12.00 4.99
C ASP A 46 0.56 12.76 4.85
N LEU A 47 -0.56 12.03 4.87
CA LEU A 47 -1.91 12.58 4.74
C LEU A 47 -2.53 13.02 6.08
N GLY A 48 -1.79 12.87 7.19
CA GLY A 48 -2.27 13.20 8.54
C GLY A 48 -3.45 12.34 9.03
N ILE A 49 -3.63 11.14 8.48
CA ILE A 49 -4.72 10.22 8.83
C ILE A 49 -4.29 9.38 10.04
N ASN A 50 -5.13 9.33 11.07
CA ASN A 50 -4.87 8.46 12.21
C ASN A 50 -5.08 7.00 11.80
N THR A 51 -4.14 6.13 12.16
CA THR A 51 -4.23 4.68 11.90
C THR A 51 -5.48 4.05 12.53
N LYS A 52 -6.03 4.63 13.59
CA LYS A 52 -7.28 4.18 14.23
C LYS A 52 -8.54 4.48 13.41
N ASP A 53 -8.46 5.45 12.50
CA ASP A 53 -9.57 5.82 11.61
C ASP A 53 -9.60 4.96 10.34
N VAL A 54 -8.61 4.08 10.17
CA VAL A 54 -8.54 3.14 9.07
C VAL A 54 -9.21 1.83 9.46
N CYS A 55 -10.27 1.48 8.73
CA CYS A 55 -10.86 0.16 8.79
C CYS A 55 -10.13 -0.76 7.82
N PHE A 56 -9.28 -1.67 8.33
CA PHE A 56 -8.85 -2.83 7.56
C PHE A 56 -9.90 -3.93 7.68
N PRO A 57 -10.43 -4.47 6.58
CA PRO A 57 -11.20 -5.71 6.64
C PRO A 57 -10.25 -6.80 7.16
N ARG A 58 -10.57 -7.37 8.32
CA ARG A 58 -9.87 -8.58 8.79
C ARG A 58 -10.19 -9.74 7.84
N PRO A 59 -9.23 -10.66 7.63
CA PRO A 59 -9.47 -11.88 6.85
C PRO A 59 -10.56 -12.76 7.48
#